data_AF-A0A2T5RHT7-F1
#
_entry.id   AF-A0A2T5RHT7-F1
#
_cell.length_a   1.000
_cell.length_b   1.000
_cell.length_c   1.000
_cell.angle_alpha   90.00
_cell.angle_beta   90.00
_cell.angle_gamma   90.00
#
_symmetry.space_group_name_H-M   'P 1'
#
loop_
_entity.id
_entity.type
_entity.pdbx_description
1 polymer ?
#
loop_
_entity_poly.entity_id
_entity_poly.type
_entity_poly.pdbx_seq_one_letter_code
_entity_poly.pdbx_strand_id
1 'polypeptide(L)'
;MEELINWYYDKGSTLHTIERAARLHTDFVKIHPFIDGNGRTARILLNFELIKAGYPIIIIRNEDRVKYYESLDKAHTTDNYSDFIDLVSASLNRSLDIYLDIIN
;
A
#
# COMPACT_ATOMS: atom_id res chain seq x y z
N MET A 1 12.56 6.92 -9.58
CA MET A 1 11.69 5.97 -10.31
C MET A 1 12.43 4.72 -10.72
N GLU A 2 13.55 4.82 -11.44
CA GLU A 2 14.37 3.65 -11.81
C GLU A 2 14.75 2.78 -10.60
N GLU A 3 15.23 3.40 -9.52
CA GLU A 3 15.56 2.69 -8.27
C GLU A 3 14.36 1.95 -7.66
N LEU A 4 13.16 2.53 -7.70
CA LEU A 4 11.94 1.89 -7.20
C LEU A 4 11.60 0.65 -8.02
N ILE A 5 11.76 0.72 -9.34
CA ILE A 5 11.52 -0.40 -10.24
C ILE A 5 12.56 -1.51 -10.02
N ASN A 6 13.84 -1.15 -9.88
CA ASN A 6 14.90 -2.10 -9.57
C ASN A 6 14.65 -2.79 -8.23
N TRP A 7 14.29 -2.02 -7.19
CA TRP A 7 13.88 -2.57 -5.90
C TRP A 7 12.69 -3.52 -6.02
N TYR A 8 11.67 -3.16 -6.80
CA TYR A 8 10.45 -3.95 -6.97
C TYR A 8 10.72 -5.34 -7.56
N TYR A 9 11.61 -5.43 -8.56
CA TYR A 9 11.98 -6.70 -9.18
C TYR A 9 13.03 -7.51 -8.40
N ASP A 10 13.85 -6.85 -7.57
CA ASP A 10 14.88 -7.51 -6.75
C ASP A 10 14.36 -7.76 -5.32
N LYS A 11 14.80 -6.96 -4.33
CA LYS A 11 14.47 -7.12 -2.90
C LYS A 11 12.97 -7.16 -2.63
N GLY A 12 12.17 -6.38 -3.35
CA GLY A 12 10.72 -6.36 -3.20
C GLY A 12 10.10 -7.74 -3.47
N SER A 13 10.64 -8.50 -4.42
CA SER A 13 10.10 -9.80 -4.82
C SER A 13 10.09 -10.86 -3.71
N THR A 14 10.97 -10.73 -2.71
CA THR A 14 11.12 -11.67 -1.59
C THR A 14 10.26 -11.32 -0.38
N LEU A 15 9.64 -10.14 -0.36
CA LEU A 15 8.78 -9.69 0.73
C LEU A 15 7.41 -10.35 0.66
N HIS A 16 6.73 -10.41 1.80
CA HIS A 16 5.32 -10.76 1.84
C HIS A 16 4.52 -9.76 0.99
N THR A 17 3.51 -10.22 0.23
CA THR A 17 2.77 -9.38 -0.73
C THR A 17 2.23 -8.10 -0.09
N ILE A 18 1.68 -8.18 1.12
CA ILE A 18 1.13 -7.01 1.83
C ILE A 18 2.22 -5.97 2.09
N GLU A 19 3.40 -6.42 2.55
CA GLU A 19 4.55 -5.54 2.78
C GLU A 19 5.06 -4.95 1.46
N ARG A 20 5.21 -5.79 0.42
CA ARG A 20 5.62 -5.34 -0.91
C ARG A 20 4.70 -4.25 -1.46
N ALA A 21 3.39 -4.46 -1.36
CA ALA A 21 2.38 -3.52 -1.84
C ALA A 21 2.39 -2.21 -1.04
N ALA A 22 2.50 -2.32 0.29
CA ALA A 22 2.61 -1.18 1.19
C ALA A 22 3.84 -0.32 0.87
N ARG A 23 5.02 -0.94 0.73
CA ARG A 23 6.28 -0.24 0.41
C ARG A 23 6.27 0.35 -1.00
N LEU A 24 5.73 -0.38 -1.99
CA LEU A 24 5.55 0.14 -3.35
C LEU A 24 4.70 1.43 -3.34
N HIS A 25 3.62 1.47 -2.56
CA HIS A 25 2.83 2.68 -2.38
C HIS A 25 3.63 3.79 -1.70
N THR A 26 4.20 3.54 -0.52
CA THR A 26 4.86 4.58 0.27
C THR A 26 6.04 5.20 -0.47
N ASP A 27 6.86 4.38 -1.15
CA ASP A 27 8.05 4.84 -1.84
C ASP A 27 7.69 5.56 -3.15
N PHE A 28 6.64 5.13 -3.84
CA PHE A 28 6.10 5.87 -4.98
C PHE A 28 5.60 7.27 -4.57
N VAL A 29 4.88 7.37 -3.44
CA VAL A 29 4.44 8.68 -2.90
C VAL A 29 5.64 9.55 -2.51
N LYS A 30 6.70 8.95 -1.92
CA LYS A 30 7.95 9.64 -1.55
C LYS A 30 8.65 10.25 -2.77
N ILE A 31 8.72 9.51 -3.88
CA ILE A 31 9.36 9.96 -5.12
C ILE A 31 8.56 11.10 -5.78
N HIS A 32 7.23 11.07 -5.69
CA HIS A 32 6.33 12.08 -6.25
C HIS A 32 6.61 12.42 -7.74
N PRO A 33 6.57 11.43 -8.66
CA PRO A 33 7.08 11.61 -10.03
C PRO A 33 6.20 12.46 -10.95
N PHE A 34 4.94 12.71 -10.60
CA PHE A 34 3.99 13.46 -11.42
C PHE A 34 3.64 14.82 -10.81
N ILE A 35 3.13 15.75 -11.62
CA ILE A 35 2.68 17.09 -11.18
C ILE A 35 1.44 16.98 -10.26
N ASP A 36 0.52 16.07 -10.58
CA ASP A 36 -0.66 15.75 -9.78
C ASP A 36 -0.99 14.26 -9.98
N GLY A 37 -1.76 13.69 -9.06
CA GLY A 37 -2.28 12.34 -9.15
C GLY A 37 -1.46 11.30 -8.39
N ASN A 38 -0.32 11.66 -7.80
CA ASN A 38 0.58 10.71 -7.14
C ASN A 38 -0.13 9.83 -6.09
N GLY A 39 -0.93 10.44 -5.20
CA GLY A 39 -1.68 9.66 -4.21
C GLY A 39 -2.77 8.75 -4.81
N ARG A 40 -3.36 9.12 -5.96
CA ARG A 40 -4.33 8.27 -6.67
C ARG A 40 -3.60 7.09 -7.34
N THR A 41 -2.50 7.37 -8.03
CA THR A 41 -1.66 6.35 -8.67
C THR A 41 -1.06 5.38 -7.64
N ALA A 42 -0.59 5.88 -6.49
CA ALA A 42 -0.06 5.05 -5.42
C ALA A 42 -1.09 4.02 -4.91
N ARG A 43 -2.33 4.45 -4.70
CA ARG A 43 -3.43 3.57 -4.27
C ARG A 43 -3.82 2.55 -5.34
N ILE A 44 -3.69 2.91 -6.62
CA ILE A 44 -3.86 1.97 -7.73
C ILE A 44 -2.72 0.96 -7.73
N LEU A 45 -1.47 1.37 -7.56
CA LEU A 45 -0.31 0.47 -7.50
C LEU A 45 -0.40 -0.50 -6.31
N LEU A 46 -0.82 -0.02 -5.14
CA LEU A 46 -1.10 -0.83 -3.96
C LEU A 46 -2.10 -1.96 -4.30
N ASN A 47 -3.24 -1.59 -4.89
CA ASN A 47 -4.27 -2.56 -5.24
C ASN A 47 -3.86 -3.47 -6.39
N PHE A 48 -3.14 -2.95 -7.39
CA PHE A 48 -2.59 -3.76 -8.48
C PHE A 48 -1.71 -4.89 -7.93
N GLU A 49 -0.86 -4.57 -6.96
CA GLU A 49 0.02 -5.54 -6.35
C GLU A 49 -0.74 -6.61 -5.53
N LEU A 50 -1.76 -6.19 -4.78
CA LEU A 50 -2.63 -7.11 -4.04
C LEU A 50 -3.43 -8.03 -4.96
N ILE A 51 -4.02 -7.49 -6.03
CA ILE A 51 -4.82 -8.25 -7.01
C ILE A 51 -3.97 -9.31 -7.72
N LYS A 52 -2.72 -8.98 -8.07
CA LYS A 52 -1.79 -9.96 -8.68
C LYS A 52 -1.57 -11.20 -7.81
N ALA A 53 -1.70 -11.07 -6.49
CA ALA A 53 -1.56 -12.15 -5.54
C ALA A 53 -2.91 -12.78 -5.12
N GLY A 54 -4.03 -12.39 -5.74
CA GLY A 54 -5.36 -12.94 -5.46
C GLY A 54 -6.07 -12.31 -4.26
N TYR A 55 -5.57 -11.21 -3.71
CA TYR A 55 -6.27 -10.47 -2.65
C TYR A 55 -7.37 -9.56 -3.23
N PRO A 56 -8.45 -9.31 -2.46
CA PRO A 56 -9.44 -8.32 -2.85
C PRO A 56 -8.87 -6.90 -2.83
N ILE A 57 -9.57 -5.99 -3.52
CA ILE A 57 -9.31 -4.56 -3.47
C ILE A 57 -9.53 -4.04 -2.05
N ILE A 58 -8.63 -3.16 -1.60
CA ILE A 58 -8.74 -2.47 -0.33
C ILE A 58 -9.08 -1.00 -0.51
N ILE A 59 -9.83 -0.47 0.45
CA ILE A 59 -10.23 0.94 0.50
C ILE A 59 -9.67 1.54 1.79
N ILE A 60 -8.68 2.43 1.65
CA ILE A 60 -8.25 3.32 2.73
C ILE A 60 -9.32 4.39 2.87
N ARG A 61 -10.06 4.35 3.97
CA ARG A 61 -11.24 5.20 4.18
C ARG A 61 -10.85 6.62 4.57
N ASN A 62 -11.77 7.57 4.36
CA ASN A 62 -11.54 8.96 4.75
C ASN A 62 -11.38 9.12 6.26
N GLU A 63 -12.03 8.27 7.05
CA GLU A 63 -11.88 8.26 8.52
C GLU A 63 -10.44 7.92 8.95
N ASP A 64 -9.73 7.14 8.14
CA ASP A 64 -8.33 6.74 8.40
C ASP A 64 -7.32 7.77 7.86
N ARG A 65 -7.77 8.94 7.36
CA ARG A 65 -6.92 9.95 6.72
C ARG A 65 -5.75 10.40 7.58
N VAL A 66 -5.96 10.61 8.88
CA VAL A 66 -4.89 11.06 9.79
C VAL A 66 -3.82 9.98 9.91
N LYS A 67 -4.23 8.75 10.23
CA LYS A 67 -3.34 7.58 10.31
C LYS A 67 -2.59 7.33 9.00
N TYR A 68 -3.26 7.52 7.87
CA TYR A 68 -2.65 7.41 6.55
C TYR A 68 -1.48 8.38 6.39
N TYR A 69 -1.66 9.67 6.68
CA TYR A 69 -0.57 10.64 6.53
C TYR A 69 0.53 10.46 7.57
N GLU A 70 0.18 10.14 8.83
CA GLU A 70 1.17 9.89 9.89
C GLU A 70 2.05 8.68 9.59
N SER A 71 1.46 7.58 9.10
CA SER A 71 2.22 6.39 8.73
C SER A 71 3.11 6.60 7.51
N LEU A 72 2.69 7.43 6.55
CA LEU A 72 3.56 7.84 5.44
C LEU A 72 4.73 8.70 5.92
N ASP A 73 4.48 9.69 6.77
CA ASP A 73 5.53 10.55 7.30
C ASP A 73 6.57 9.76 8.10
N LYS A 74 6.11 8.84 8.97
CA LYS A 74 6.98 7.92 9.71
C LYS A 74 7.81 7.05 8.77
N ALA A 75 7.19 6.44 7.75
CA ALA A 75 7.91 5.64 6.78
C ALA A 75 8.95 6.46 6.00
N HIS A 76 8.65 7.71 5.65
CA HIS A 76 9.56 8.56 4.89
C HIS A 76 10.74 9.08 5.69
N THR A 77 10.55 9.31 6.99
CA THR A 77 11.55 9.90 7.90
C THR A 77 12.41 8.87 8.63
N THR A 78 11.87 7.68 8.90
CA THR A 78 12.53 6.65 9.73
C THR A 78 12.77 5.33 9.01
N ASP A 79 12.32 5.20 7.75
CA ASP A 79 12.27 3.93 7.00
C ASP A 79 11.52 2.81 7.74
N ASN A 80 10.66 3.18 8.71
CA ASN A 80 9.79 2.25 9.42
C ASN A 80 8.39 2.24 8.78
N TYR A 81 8.10 1.16 8.06
CA TYR A 81 6.86 0.96 7.31
C TYR A 81 5.74 0.29 8.12
N SER A 82 5.99 -0.09 9.39
CA SER A 82 5.08 -0.91 10.19
C SER A 82 3.65 -0.37 10.20
N ASP A 83 3.51 0.93 10.44
CA ASP A 83 2.19 1.55 10.66
C ASP A 83 1.37 1.59 9.37
N PHE A 84 2.04 1.73 8.22
CA PHE A 84 1.36 1.70 6.93
C PHE A 84 1.01 0.26 6.53
N ILE A 85 1.88 -0.71 6.84
CA ILE A 85 1.59 -2.14 6.66
C ILE A 85 0.38 -2.56 7.50
N ASP A 86 0.29 -2.08 8.74
CA ASP A 86 -0.84 -2.33 9.64
C ASP A 86 -2.14 -1.71 9.08
N LEU A 87 -2.07 -0.49 8.55
CA LEU A 87 -3.21 0.17 7.90
C LEU A 87 -3.71 -0.62 6.67
N VAL A 88 -2.80 -1.09 5.83
CA VAL A 88 -3.10 -1.94 4.66
C VAL A 88 -3.73 -3.26 5.11
N SER A 89 -3.15 -3.91 6.13
CA SER A 89 -3.64 -5.18 6.68
C SER A 89 -5.05 -5.04 7.26
N ALA A 90 -5.30 -3.98 8.04
CA ALA A 90 -6.63 -3.69 8.58
C ALA A 90 -7.66 -3.42 7.47
N SER A 91 -7.25 -2.70 6.42
CA SER A 91 -8.11 -2.44 5.26
C SER A 91 -8.41 -3.73 4.48
N LEU A 92 -7.44 -4.63 4.38
CA LEU A 92 -7.59 -5.93 3.73
C LEU A 92 -8.53 -6.85 4.49
N ASN A 93 -8.37 -6.98 5.81
CA ASN A 93 -9.28 -7.76 6.65
C ASN A 93 -10.71 -7.27 6.49
N ARG A 94 -10.91 -5.94 6.53
CA ARG A 94 -12.23 -5.35 6.32
C ARG A 94 -12.84 -5.67 4.96
N SER A 95 -12.03 -5.68 3.90
CA SER A 95 -12.50 -6.11 2.58
C SER A 95 -12.86 -7.59 2.57
N LEU A 96 -12.01 -8.45 3.15
CA LEU A 96 -12.27 -9.89 3.24
C LEU A 96 -13.55 -10.19 4.02
N ASP A 97 -13.76 -9.52 5.16
CA ASP A 97 -14.97 -9.65 5.97
C ASP A 97 -16.23 -9.37 5.13
N ILE A 98 -16.23 -8.32 4.32
CA ILE A 98 -17.35 -8.02 3.41
C ILE A 98 -17.61 -9.17 2.42
N TYR A 99 -16.57 -9.75 1.82
CA TYR A 99 -16.74 -10.87 0.90
C TYR A 99 -17.20 -12.14 1.61
N LEU A 100 -16.70 -12.40 2.82
CA LEU A 100 -17.08 -13.55 3.63
C LEU A 100 -18.53 -13.43 4.13
N ASP A 101 -18.97 -12.23 4.50
CA ASP A 101 -20.34 -11.95 4.92
C ASP A 101 -21.37 -12.16 3.80
N ILE A 102 -20.95 -12.08 2.53
CA ILE A 102 -21.83 -12.31 1.37
C ILE A 102 -22.04 -13.81 1.09
N ILE A 103 -21.06 -14.64 1.43
CA ILE A 103 -21.08 -16.08 1.12
C ILE A 103 -21.53 -16.97 2.29
N ASN A 104 -21.64 -16.41 3.49
CA ASN A 104 -22.18 -17.06 4.68
C ASN A 104 -23.65 -16.67 4.91
#